data_AF-A0A2D6K347-F1
#
_entry.id   AF-A0A2D6K347-F1
#
_cell.length_a   1.000
_cell.length_b   1.000
_cell.length_c   1.000
_cell.angle_alpha   90.00
_cell.angle_beta   90.00
_cell.angle_gamma   90.00
#
_symmetry.space_group_name_H-M   'P 1'
#
loop_
_entity.id
_entity.type
_entity.pdbx_description
1 polymer ?
#
loop_
_entity_poly.entity_id
_entity_poly.type
_entity_poly.pdbx_seq_one_letter_code
_entity_poly.pdbx_strand_id
1 'polypeptide(L)'
;MSDESHWHKLDDLQCAYFVNEVRDEAYAPLFSSKNYTLWRKNLNFLDGYAHYALENRDVIPHFTLDYISNGENHYYLDGSEHPLELLANRGVLDLNTENVIDYLCFFSDVAFYPYRKVKFISDIKHSPYSGASAMKHHFRLQKYLQKIAVTPAQNGDFAVTLPVVYNGETVKGEVYVAKNGEIHITKPVRISLMDRTRKHEKLHYIHPHSEDVLQANYDILQSSSLGQALIQSTKDHHEKIIIISGMEHSFFVPPSGNGYVIAPQNIDSYSAYQLFDIIAALKDLELRYEGYGRGDPRGEEEEYITDNALYNLEILYTLCTIVFELEEAGFDSIVKRFKRLGYEAIYSAYKNEASKDELYEMFTQRVYKG
;
A
#
# COMPACT_ATOMS: atom_id res chain seq x y z
N MET A 1 3.21 -16.65 24.00
CA MET A 1 2.64 -15.96 22.84
C MET A 1 2.61 -17.00 21.74
N SER A 2 1.42 -17.55 21.48
CA SER A 2 1.16 -18.64 20.55
C SER A 2 1.47 -18.22 19.11
N ASP A 3 1.80 -19.22 18.30
CA ASP A 3 2.16 -19.22 16.88
C ASP A 3 1.01 -18.73 15.93
N GLU A 4 0.03 -17.97 16.45
CA GLU A 4 -1.24 -17.64 15.78
C GLU A 4 -1.18 -16.38 14.89
N SER A 5 0.00 -15.75 14.75
CA SER A 5 0.15 -14.54 13.93
C SER A 5 0.46 -14.80 12.45
N HIS A 6 0.51 -16.07 12.05
CA HIS A 6 0.94 -16.44 10.71
C HIS A 6 -0.21 -16.35 9.70
N TRP A 7 0.12 -15.79 8.53
CA TRP A 7 -0.74 -15.87 7.36
C TRP A 7 -0.88 -17.32 6.91
N HIS A 8 -2.12 -17.73 6.65
CA HIS A 8 -2.46 -19.06 6.15
C HIS A 8 -2.93 -18.94 4.70
N LYS A 9 -2.21 -19.58 3.77
CA LYS A 9 -2.67 -19.69 2.39
C LYS A 9 -3.90 -20.59 2.33
N LEU A 10 -4.97 -20.10 1.71
CA LEU A 10 -6.18 -20.87 1.45
C LEU A 10 -6.08 -21.62 0.12
N ASP A 11 -6.89 -22.66 -0.03
CA ASP A 11 -6.89 -23.46 -1.26
C ASP A 11 -7.58 -22.75 -2.43
N ASP A 12 -7.41 -23.28 -3.64
CA ASP A 12 -7.94 -22.68 -4.87
C ASP A 12 -9.47 -22.60 -4.89
N LEU A 13 -10.17 -23.54 -4.23
CA LEU A 13 -11.63 -23.55 -4.17
C LEU A 13 -12.14 -22.41 -3.26
N GLN A 14 -11.51 -22.25 -2.08
CA GLN A 14 -11.79 -21.16 -1.16
C GLN A 14 -11.45 -19.81 -1.79
N CYS A 15 -10.33 -19.72 -2.51
CA CYS A 15 -9.94 -18.53 -3.26
C CYS A 15 -10.99 -18.18 -4.33
N ALA A 16 -11.40 -19.14 -5.16
CA ALA A 16 -12.41 -18.93 -6.20
C ALA A 16 -13.77 -18.53 -5.61
N TYR A 17 -14.18 -19.13 -4.49
CA TYR A 17 -15.40 -18.75 -3.79
C TYR A 17 -15.31 -17.29 -3.31
N PHE A 18 -14.23 -16.93 -2.62
CA PHE A 18 -14.04 -15.57 -2.11
C PHE A 18 -14.02 -14.52 -3.22
N VAL A 19 -13.31 -14.79 -4.33
CA VAL A 19 -13.29 -13.91 -5.51
C VAL A 19 -14.70 -13.66 -6.04
N ASN A 20 -15.55 -14.68 -6.10
CA ASN A 20 -16.94 -14.51 -6.54
C ASN A 20 -17.78 -13.64 -5.59
N GLU A 21 -17.54 -13.73 -4.28
CA GLU A 21 -18.27 -12.93 -3.27
C GLU A 21 -17.84 -11.46 -3.25
N VAL A 22 -16.56 -11.16 -3.52
CA VAL A 22 -16.04 -9.79 -3.50
C VAL A 22 -16.02 -9.11 -4.88
N ARG A 23 -16.29 -9.86 -5.95
CA ARG A 23 -16.29 -9.31 -7.30
C ARG A 23 -17.42 -8.31 -7.48
N ASP A 24 -17.03 -7.11 -7.91
CA ASP A 24 -17.94 -6.08 -8.40
C ASP A 24 -17.88 -6.04 -9.93
N GLU A 25 -19.03 -6.16 -10.60
CA GLU A 25 -19.09 -6.14 -12.08
C GLU A 25 -18.59 -4.83 -12.68
N ALA A 26 -18.73 -3.70 -11.98
CA ALA A 26 -18.15 -2.43 -12.42
C ALA A 26 -16.61 -2.44 -12.44
N TYR A 27 -16.00 -3.35 -11.68
CA TYR A 27 -14.55 -3.55 -11.58
C TYR A 27 -14.14 -4.98 -11.91
N ALA A 28 -14.92 -5.69 -12.73
CA ALA A 28 -14.60 -7.04 -13.18
C ALA A 28 -13.15 -7.19 -13.70
N PRO A 29 -12.54 -6.19 -14.38
CA PRO A 29 -11.12 -6.25 -14.75
C PRO A 29 -10.15 -6.48 -13.58
N LEU A 30 -10.43 -5.96 -12.38
CA LEU A 30 -9.60 -6.20 -11.18
C LEU A 30 -9.59 -7.67 -10.76
N PHE A 31 -10.66 -8.40 -11.13
CA PHE A 31 -10.91 -9.81 -10.84
C PHE A 31 -10.71 -10.72 -12.06
N SER A 32 -10.15 -10.18 -13.16
CA SER A 32 -10.04 -10.91 -14.43
C SER A 32 -8.87 -11.89 -14.49
N SER A 33 -7.95 -11.82 -13.52
CA SER A 33 -6.84 -12.76 -13.41
C SER A 33 -7.35 -14.16 -13.07
N LYS A 34 -6.64 -15.18 -13.53
CA LYS A 34 -6.86 -16.56 -13.07
C LYS A 34 -5.88 -16.98 -11.97
N ASN A 35 -4.97 -16.10 -11.56
CA ASN A 35 -3.86 -16.40 -10.66
C ASN A 35 -3.96 -15.57 -9.37
N TYR A 36 -5.04 -15.79 -8.64
CA TYR A 36 -5.17 -15.25 -7.29
C TYR A 36 -4.60 -16.22 -6.27
N THR A 37 -3.89 -15.68 -5.29
CA THR A 37 -3.62 -16.37 -4.03
C THR A 37 -4.36 -15.65 -2.92
N LEU A 38 -5.14 -16.41 -2.14
CA LEU A 38 -5.85 -15.87 -1.00
C LEU A 38 -5.13 -16.29 0.29
N TRP A 39 -4.76 -15.30 1.08
CA TRP A 39 -4.20 -15.50 2.42
C TRP A 39 -5.22 -15.07 3.46
N ARG A 40 -5.21 -15.77 4.60
CA ARG A 40 -6.05 -15.46 5.75
C ARG A 40 -5.20 -15.31 7.01
N LYS A 41 -5.49 -14.29 7.81
CA LYS A 41 -4.92 -14.08 9.14
C LYS A 41 -6.04 -13.83 10.14
N ASN A 42 -6.05 -14.58 11.24
CA ASN A 42 -7.04 -14.38 12.29
C ASN A 42 -6.78 -13.06 13.04
N LEU A 43 -7.86 -12.39 13.44
CA LEU A 43 -7.81 -11.15 14.22
C LEU A 43 -8.37 -11.44 15.61
N ASN A 44 -7.50 -11.51 16.61
CA ASN A 44 -7.87 -11.85 18.00
C ASN A 44 -8.69 -10.77 18.72
N PHE A 45 -8.97 -9.64 18.07
CA PHE A 45 -9.78 -8.54 18.57
C PHE A 45 -11.11 -8.37 17.81
N LEU A 46 -11.39 -9.18 16.78
CA LEU A 46 -12.66 -9.15 16.05
C LEU A 46 -13.32 -10.53 16.04
N ASP A 47 -14.45 -10.66 16.75
CA ASP A 47 -15.17 -11.93 16.87
C ASP A 47 -15.76 -12.37 15.52
N GLY A 48 -15.38 -13.57 15.07
CA GLY A 48 -15.84 -14.16 13.82
C GLY A 48 -15.23 -13.57 12.54
N TYR A 49 -14.36 -12.56 12.62
CA TYR A 49 -13.72 -11.96 11.44
C TYR A 49 -12.23 -12.30 11.34
N ALA A 50 -11.73 -12.32 10.10
CA ALA A 50 -10.32 -12.46 9.78
C ALA A 50 -9.91 -11.45 8.70
N HIS A 51 -8.62 -11.16 8.62
CA HIS A 51 -8.02 -10.39 7.53
C HIS A 51 -7.72 -11.34 6.37
N TYR A 52 -8.19 -10.98 5.19
CA TYR A 52 -7.93 -11.67 3.94
C TYR A 52 -7.12 -10.78 3.02
N ALA A 53 -6.03 -11.31 2.46
CA ALA A 53 -5.24 -10.64 1.43
C ALA A 53 -5.37 -11.43 0.12
N LEU A 54 -6.00 -10.82 -0.87
CA LEU A 54 -6.21 -11.39 -2.20
C LEU A 54 -5.10 -10.86 -3.13
N GLU A 55 -4.07 -11.66 -3.35
CA GLU A 55 -2.92 -11.33 -4.18
C GLU A 55 -3.13 -11.77 -5.63
N ASN A 56 -3.01 -10.84 -6.58
CA ASN A 56 -2.95 -11.11 -8.00
C ASN A 56 -1.50 -11.33 -8.43
N ARG A 57 -1.21 -12.52 -8.96
CA ARG A 57 0.13 -12.94 -9.35
C ARG A 57 0.44 -12.80 -10.85
N ASP A 58 -0.45 -12.19 -11.63
CA ASP A 58 -0.21 -11.91 -13.05
C ASP A 58 0.77 -10.76 -13.29
N VAL A 59 1.08 -9.98 -12.24
CA VAL A 59 2.00 -8.85 -12.31
C VAL A 59 3.03 -8.93 -11.18
N ILE A 60 4.25 -8.44 -11.40
CA ILE A 60 5.24 -8.23 -10.34
C ILE A 60 5.58 -6.73 -10.33
N PRO A 61 5.50 -6.04 -9.17
CA PRO A 61 5.08 -6.56 -7.87
C PRO A 61 3.62 -7.03 -7.86
N HIS A 62 3.31 -8.05 -7.05
CA HIS A 62 1.95 -8.55 -6.93
C HIS A 62 1.03 -7.42 -6.44
N PHE A 63 -0.16 -7.38 -7.01
CA PHE A 63 -1.23 -6.47 -6.58
C PHE A 63 -2.06 -7.16 -5.50
N THR A 64 -2.33 -6.49 -4.38
CA THR A 64 -3.09 -7.09 -3.27
C THR A 64 -4.34 -6.27 -2.97
N LEU A 65 -5.47 -6.97 -2.79
CA LEU A 65 -6.70 -6.40 -2.24
C LEU A 65 -6.95 -6.99 -0.86
N ASP A 66 -7.04 -6.13 0.14
CA ASP A 66 -7.19 -6.52 1.52
C ASP A 66 -8.63 -6.36 2.00
N TYR A 67 -9.10 -7.33 2.79
CA TYR A 67 -10.47 -7.36 3.30
C TYR A 67 -10.51 -7.81 4.76
N ILE A 68 -11.50 -7.33 5.52
CA ILE A 68 -11.94 -8.00 6.75
C ILE A 68 -13.21 -8.77 6.42
N SER A 69 -13.25 -10.08 6.72
CA SER A 69 -14.39 -10.92 6.38
C SER A 69 -14.68 -12.01 7.42
N ASN A 70 -15.97 -12.33 7.59
CA ASN A 70 -16.46 -13.48 8.35
C ASN A 70 -16.99 -14.61 7.43
N GLY A 71 -16.74 -14.53 6.12
CA GLY A 71 -17.27 -15.46 5.11
C GLY A 71 -18.62 -15.08 4.52
N GLU A 72 -19.38 -14.18 5.15
CA GLU A 72 -20.67 -13.67 4.64
C GLU A 72 -20.63 -12.15 4.35
N ASN A 73 -19.94 -11.40 5.21
CA ASN A 73 -19.73 -9.97 5.08
C ASN A 73 -18.27 -9.73 4.72
N HIS A 74 -18.02 -8.90 3.71
CA HIS A 74 -16.69 -8.59 3.21
C HIS A 74 -16.52 -7.07 3.22
N TYR A 75 -15.55 -6.57 3.99
CA TYR A 75 -15.23 -5.15 4.06
C TYR A 75 -13.87 -4.92 3.41
N TYR A 76 -13.86 -4.18 2.32
CA TYR A 76 -12.62 -3.80 1.66
C TYR A 76 -11.82 -2.81 2.53
N LEU A 77 -10.52 -3.03 2.65
CA LEU A 77 -9.59 -2.16 3.38
C LEU A 77 -9.05 -1.09 2.43
N ASP A 78 -9.74 0.04 2.40
CA ASP A 78 -9.55 1.18 1.49
C ASP A 78 -8.47 2.19 1.95
N GLY A 79 -7.76 1.89 3.04
CA GLY A 79 -6.78 2.81 3.63
C GLY A 79 -7.39 3.82 4.61
N SER A 80 -8.70 3.78 4.87
CA SER A 80 -9.37 4.58 5.90
C SER A 80 -9.69 3.79 7.17
N GLU A 81 -10.14 4.49 8.20
CA GLU A 81 -10.69 3.91 9.43
C GLU A 81 -12.11 3.30 9.25
N HIS A 82 -12.78 3.55 8.11
CA HIS A 82 -14.21 3.23 7.94
C HIS A 82 -14.57 1.74 8.13
N PRO A 83 -13.84 0.78 7.53
CA PRO A 83 -14.15 -0.64 7.73
C PRO A 83 -14.11 -1.06 9.20
N LEU A 84 -13.14 -0.54 9.96
CA LEU A 84 -13.00 -0.80 11.39
C LEU A 84 -14.13 -0.15 12.19
N GLU A 85 -14.57 1.05 11.81
CA GLU A 85 -15.69 1.73 12.47
C GLU A 85 -17.00 0.97 12.27
N LEU A 86 -17.26 0.45 11.06
CA LEU A 86 -18.43 -0.39 10.79
C LEU A 86 -18.45 -1.64 11.67
N LEU A 87 -17.31 -2.31 11.82
CA LEU A 87 -17.18 -3.51 12.65
C LEU A 87 -17.35 -3.18 14.14
N ALA A 88 -16.74 -2.10 14.62
CA ALA A 88 -16.94 -1.61 15.97
C ALA A 88 -18.42 -1.27 16.25
N ASN A 89 -19.10 -0.62 15.31
CA ASN A 89 -20.54 -0.30 15.39
C ASN A 89 -21.42 -1.56 15.44
N ARG A 90 -20.99 -2.66 14.83
CA ARG A 90 -21.66 -3.96 14.89
C ARG A 90 -21.42 -4.71 16.21
N GLY A 91 -20.55 -4.20 17.07
CA GLY A 91 -20.26 -4.81 18.37
C GLY A 91 -19.42 -6.08 18.29
N VAL A 92 -18.70 -6.29 17.20
CA VAL A 92 -17.83 -7.48 17.02
C VAL A 92 -16.39 -7.23 17.49
N LEU A 93 -16.06 -5.99 17.85
CA LEU A 93 -14.78 -5.61 18.44
C LEU A 93 -14.76 -6.00 19.92
N ASP A 94 -13.85 -6.90 20.30
CA ASP A 94 -13.62 -7.30 21.69
C ASP A 94 -12.18 -7.01 22.09
N LEU A 95 -12.01 -5.91 22.83
CA LEU A 95 -10.69 -5.46 23.31
C LEU A 95 -10.47 -5.84 24.77
N ASN A 96 -9.26 -6.33 25.05
CA ASN A 96 -8.76 -6.64 26.38
C ASN A 96 -7.26 -6.33 26.48
N THR A 97 -6.68 -6.56 27.65
CA THR A 97 -5.27 -6.25 27.91
C THR A 97 -4.29 -7.09 27.08
N GLU A 98 -4.73 -8.22 26.52
CA GLU A 98 -3.90 -9.15 25.76
C GLU A 98 -3.88 -8.81 24.25
N ASN A 99 -4.97 -8.26 23.70
CA ASN A 99 -5.11 -8.02 22.24
C ASN A 99 -5.13 -6.53 21.82
N VAL A 100 -5.21 -5.57 22.76
CA VAL A 100 -5.30 -4.14 22.40
C VAL A 100 -4.08 -3.62 21.63
N ILE A 101 -2.90 -4.19 21.86
CA ILE A 101 -1.69 -3.84 21.11
C ILE A 101 -1.77 -4.34 19.67
N ASP A 102 -2.30 -5.54 19.45
CA ASP A 102 -2.48 -6.12 18.11
C ASP A 102 -3.49 -5.30 17.31
N TYR A 103 -4.58 -4.87 17.96
CA TYR A 103 -5.54 -3.94 17.38
C TYR A 103 -4.89 -2.61 16.95
N LEU A 104 -4.07 -2.00 17.81
CA LEU A 104 -3.36 -0.76 17.46
C LEU A 104 -2.41 -0.96 16.27
N CYS A 105 -1.63 -2.04 16.26
CA CYS A 105 -0.70 -2.32 15.16
C CYS A 105 -1.46 -2.51 13.84
N PHE A 106 -2.50 -3.36 13.86
CA PHE A 106 -3.38 -3.59 12.72
C PHE A 106 -4.01 -2.29 12.23
N PHE A 107 -4.57 -1.46 13.12
CA PHE A 107 -5.14 -0.16 12.75
C PHE A 107 -4.14 0.71 12.00
N SER A 108 -2.88 0.80 12.47
CA SER A 108 -1.87 1.59 11.76
C SER A 108 -1.39 0.97 10.45
N ASP A 109 -1.63 -0.32 10.23
CA ASP A 109 -1.33 -1.00 8.98
C ASP A 109 -2.42 -0.79 7.94
N VAL A 110 -3.69 -0.78 8.36
CA VAL A 110 -4.82 -0.68 7.43
C VAL A 110 -5.34 0.73 7.22
N ALA A 111 -5.13 1.64 8.19
CA ALA A 111 -5.54 3.04 8.09
C ALA A 111 -4.32 3.93 7.83
N PHE A 112 -4.31 4.61 6.69
CA PHE A 112 -3.31 5.61 6.37
C PHE A 112 -3.71 6.96 6.97
N TYR A 113 -2.75 7.87 7.11
CA TYR A 113 -2.97 9.29 7.42
C TYR A 113 -1.92 10.13 6.67
N PRO A 114 -2.27 10.91 5.63
CA PRO A 114 -1.28 11.45 4.69
C PRO A 114 -0.40 12.51 5.37
N TYR A 115 -1.06 13.34 6.19
CA TYR A 115 -0.45 14.43 6.93
C TYR A 115 0.25 13.98 8.21
N ARG A 116 0.05 12.72 8.64
CA ARG A 116 0.49 12.22 9.94
C ARG A 116 0.85 10.75 9.84
N LYS A 117 2.10 10.45 9.44
CA LYS A 117 2.59 9.06 9.40
C LYS A 117 2.70 8.52 10.82
N VAL A 118 1.64 7.87 11.28
CA VAL A 118 1.56 7.19 12.58
C VAL A 118 1.70 5.69 12.33
N LYS A 119 2.68 5.07 12.97
CA LYS A 119 2.76 3.60 13.09
C LYS A 119 2.96 3.21 14.54
N PHE A 120 2.19 2.24 15.00
CA PHE A 120 2.40 1.61 16.31
C PHE A 120 3.32 0.41 16.13
N ILE A 121 4.36 0.30 16.96
CA ILE A 121 5.35 -0.77 16.80
C ILE A 121 5.40 -1.61 18.08
N SER A 122 4.96 -2.86 17.96
CA SER A 122 5.05 -3.89 19.00
C SER A 122 6.28 -4.79 18.85
N ASP A 123 6.82 -4.91 17.63
CA ASP A 123 7.99 -5.72 17.32
C ASP A 123 8.97 -4.96 16.41
N ILE A 124 10.25 -5.00 16.76
CA ILE A 124 11.32 -4.35 16.02
C ILE A 124 11.49 -4.93 14.61
N LYS A 125 11.15 -6.21 14.39
CA LYS A 125 11.23 -6.83 13.07
C LYS A 125 10.18 -6.27 12.10
N HIS A 126 9.06 -5.81 12.64
CA HIS A 126 7.97 -5.19 11.90
C HIS A 126 8.14 -3.66 11.81
N SER A 127 9.32 -3.14 12.16
CA SER A 127 9.64 -1.72 11.98
C SER A 127 9.72 -1.37 10.49
N PRO A 128 9.09 -0.26 10.04
CA PRO A 128 9.21 0.22 8.66
C PRO A 128 10.61 0.76 8.34
N TYR A 129 11.50 0.81 9.34
CA TYR A 129 12.90 1.21 9.18
C TYR A 129 13.81 -0.01 9.33
N SER A 130 14.42 -0.41 8.22
CA SER A 130 15.46 -1.45 8.14
C SER A 130 16.77 -0.86 7.55
N GLY A 131 17.89 -1.55 7.77
CA GLY A 131 19.21 -1.16 7.21
C GLY A 131 20.07 -0.21 8.06
N ALA A 132 21.28 0.08 7.59
CA ALA A 132 22.30 0.82 8.32
C ALA A 132 21.90 2.29 8.61
N SER A 133 21.19 2.94 7.69
CA SER A 133 20.66 4.30 7.88
C SER A 133 19.54 4.39 8.93
N ALA A 134 18.90 3.26 9.25
CA ALA A 134 17.85 3.13 10.25
C ALA A 134 18.38 2.85 11.67
N MET A 135 19.69 2.70 11.88
CA MET A 135 20.25 2.30 13.19
C MET A 135 19.81 3.20 14.35
N LYS A 136 19.71 4.52 14.13
CA LYS A 136 19.23 5.45 15.15
C LYS A 136 17.76 5.19 15.54
N HIS A 137 16.92 4.81 14.58
CA HIS A 137 15.54 4.38 14.83
C HIS A 137 15.52 3.07 15.58
N HIS A 138 16.34 2.11 15.16
CA HIS A 138 16.47 0.80 15.80
C HIS A 138 16.79 0.91 17.29
N PHE A 139 17.80 1.71 17.68
CA PHE A 139 18.13 1.91 19.10
C PHE A 139 17.02 2.59 19.90
N ARG A 140 16.33 3.57 19.29
CA ARG A 140 15.18 4.24 19.93
C ARG A 140 14.02 3.27 20.13
N LEU A 141 13.71 2.46 19.11
CA LEU A 141 12.70 1.41 19.18
C LEU A 141 13.02 0.42 20.29
N GLN A 142 14.24 -0.13 20.31
CA GLN A 142 14.67 -1.07 21.34
C GLN A 142 14.52 -0.51 22.75
N LYS A 143 14.88 0.77 22.96
CA LYS A 143 14.71 1.48 24.24
C LYS A 143 13.23 1.58 24.68
N TYR A 144 12.31 1.78 23.74
CA TYR A 144 10.90 1.98 24.04
C TYR A 144 10.09 0.67 24.06
N LEU A 145 10.49 -0.34 23.30
CA LEU A 145 9.85 -1.67 23.29
C LEU A 145 9.92 -2.33 24.67
N GLN A 146 11.01 -2.12 25.42
CA GLN A 146 11.14 -2.57 26.82
C GLN A 146 10.15 -1.91 27.79
N LYS A 147 9.38 -0.91 27.34
CA LYS A 147 8.46 -0.12 28.15
C LYS A 147 7.02 -0.19 27.64
N ILE A 148 6.69 -1.19 26.81
CA ILE A 148 5.31 -1.44 26.44
C ILE A 148 4.52 -1.78 27.70
N ALA A 149 3.40 -1.10 27.92
CA ALA A 149 2.53 -1.33 29.06
C ALA A 149 1.07 -1.03 28.68
N VAL A 150 0.15 -1.87 29.15
CA VAL A 150 -1.29 -1.68 29.03
C VAL A 150 -1.86 -1.54 30.43
N THR A 151 -2.57 -0.46 30.70
CA THR A 151 -3.27 -0.23 31.97
C THR A 151 -4.77 -0.15 31.69
N PRO A 152 -5.58 -1.13 32.13
CA PRO A 152 -7.03 -1.05 31.97
C PRO A 152 -7.63 0.02 32.88
N ALA A 153 -8.61 0.75 32.37
CA ALA A 153 -9.43 1.69 33.11
C ALA A 153 -10.70 1.00 33.65
N GLN A 154 -11.34 1.60 34.66
CA GLN A 154 -12.53 1.01 35.30
C GLN A 154 -13.74 0.86 34.37
N ASN A 155 -13.82 1.67 33.31
CA ASN A 155 -14.87 1.64 32.30
C ASN A 155 -14.60 0.64 31.16
N GLY A 156 -13.50 -0.12 31.23
CA GLY A 156 -13.11 -1.08 30.19
C GLY A 156 -12.24 -0.49 29.09
N ASP A 157 -11.84 0.77 29.18
CA ASP A 157 -10.90 1.40 28.25
C ASP A 157 -9.44 1.08 28.63
N PHE A 158 -8.49 1.50 27.80
CA PHE A 158 -7.07 1.16 27.96
C PHE A 158 -6.18 2.38 27.82
N ALA A 159 -5.24 2.54 28.75
CA ALA A 159 -4.09 3.42 28.59
C ALA A 159 -2.87 2.57 28.18
N VAL A 160 -2.41 2.75 26.95
CA VAL A 160 -1.31 2.01 26.35
C VAL A 160 -0.08 2.90 26.22
N THR A 161 1.04 2.44 26.74
CA THR A 161 2.36 3.01 26.44
C THR A 161 3.06 2.11 25.44
N LEU A 162 3.47 2.64 24.28
CA LEU A 162 4.20 1.89 23.27
C LEU A 162 5.04 2.81 22.36
N PRO A 163 6.03 2.30 21.63
CA PRO A 163 6.72 3.06 20.59
C PRO A 163 5.74 3.49 19.49
N VAL A 164 5.78 4.78 19.14
CA VAL A 164 5.02 5.35 18.02
C VAL A 164 6.01 5.96 17.05
N VAL A 165 5.89 5.63 15.76
CA VAL A 165 6.53 6.41 14.71
C VAL A 165 5.58 7.54 14.36
N TYR A 166 6.06 8.77 14.47
CA TYR A 166 5.32 9.97 14.11
C TYR A 166 6.17 10.86 13.22
N ASN A 167 5.70 11.16 12.01
CA ASN A 167 6.38 12.01 11.03
C ASN A 167 7.84 11.62 10.77
N GLY A 168 8.10 10.31 10.74
CA GLY A 168 9.43 9.79 10.49
C GLY A 168 10.25 9.52 11.74
N GLU A 169 9.81 9.95 12.93
CA GLU A 169 10.57 9.78 14.17
C GLU A 169 9.93 8.79 15.13
N THR A 170 10.75 7.94 15.76
CA THR A 170 10.30 7.05 16.83
C THR A 170 10.31 7.78 18.18
N VAL A 171 9.15 7.81 18.83
CA VAL A 171 8.90 8.45 20.13
C VAL A 171 8.19 7.49 21.08
N LYS A 172 8.22 7.78 22.39
CA LYS A 172 7.37 7.09 23.37
C LYS A 172 5.95 7.64 23.23
N GLY A 173 5.01 6.81 22.82
CA GLY A 173 3.59 7.14 22.75
C GLY A 173 2.86 6.82 24.04
N GLU A 174 1.93 7.69 24.43
CA GLU A 174 0.87 7.38 25.39
C GLU A 174 -0.45 7.46 24.62
N VAL A 175 -1.14 6.33 24.50
CA VAL A 175 -2.32 6.15 23.66
C VAL A 175 -3.48 5.70 24.54
N TYR A 176 -4.61 6.36 24.39
CA TYR A 176 -5.86 5.92 24.99
C TYR A 176 -6.66 5.18 23.92
N VAL A 177 -7.15 3.99 24.27
CA VAL A 177 -8.00 3.16 23.41
C VAL A 177 -9.30 2.90 24.15
N ALA A 178 -10.41 3.39 23.62
CA ALA A 178 -11.71 3.10 24.18
C ALA A 178 -12.14 1.66 23.83
N LYS A 179 -12.99 1.05 24.66
CA LYS A 179 -13.54 -0.29 24.41
C LYS A 179 -14.25 -0.41 23.06
N ASN A 180 -14.78 0.70 22.56
CA ASN A 180 -15.46 0.79 21.27
C ASN A 180 -14.50 0.96 20.07
N GLY A 181 -13.18 0.96 20.28
CA GLY A 181 -12.16 1.10 19.25
C GLY A 181 -11.65 2.52 18.99
N GLU A 182 -12.18 3.56 19.64
CA GLU A 182 -11.63 4.92 19.45
C GLU A 182 -10.17 4.99 19.92
N ILE A 183 -9.30 5.58 19.08
CA ILE A 183 -7.86 5.69 19.33
C ILE A 183 -7.46 7.15 19.45
N HIS A 184 -6.93 7.52 20.61
CA HIS A 184 -6.40 8.85 20.89
C HIS A 184 -4.94 8.77 21.32
N ILE A 185 -4.03 9.30 20.50
CA ILE A 185 -2.67 9.56 20.96
C ILE A 185 -2.73 10.78 21.88
N THR A 186 -2.32 10.63 23.13
CA THR A 186 -2.32 11.70 24.14
C THR A 186 -0.94 12.35 24.28
N LYS A 187 0.13 11.60 24.00
CA LYS A 187 1.52 12.07 23.88
C LYS A 187 2.27 11.32 22.76
N PRO A 188 3.22 11.97 22.06
CA PRO A 188 3.65 13.36 22.26
C PRO A 188 2.76 14.40 21.59
N VAL A 189 1.83 13.99 20.72
CA VAL A 189 0.89 14.87 20.03
C VAL A 189 -0.53 14.39 20.32
N ARG A 190 -1.44 15.33 20.62
CA ARG A 190 -2.86 15.02 20.81
C ARG A 190 -3.53 14.82 19.46
N ILE A 191 -3.86 13.57 19.14
CA ILE A 191 -4.41 13.17 17.84
C ILE A 191 -5.53 12.16 18.07
N SER A 192 -6.71 12.42 17.51
CA SER A 192 -7.73 11.40 17.29
C SER A 192 -7.47 10.73 15.95
N LEU A 193 -7.37 9.41 15.93
CA LEU A 193 -7.20 8.65 14.69
C LEU A 193 -8.56 8.13 14.23
N MET A 194 -9.25 7.36 15.07
CA MET A 194 -10.58 6.84 14.77
C MET A 194 -11.63 7.67 15.50
N ASP A 195 -12.28 8.59 14.78
CA ASP A 195 -13.29 9.51 15.31
C ASP A 195 -14.63 9.28 14.62
N ARG A 196 -15.52 8.58 15.33
CA ARG A 196 -16.86 8.17 14.87
C ARG A 196 -17.83 9.33 14.63
N THR A 197 -17.39 10.58 14.78
CA THR A 197 -18.21 11.76 14.44
C THR A 197 -18.30 11.99 12.93
N ARG A 198 -17.45 11.34 12.12
CA ARG A 198 -17.46 11.46 10.67
C ARG A 198 -18.64 10.69 10.08
N LYS A 199 -19.39 11.36 9.19
CA LYS A 199 -20.38 10.67 8.37
C LYS A 199 -19.65 9.95 7.25
N HIS A 200 -19.68 8.63 7.28
CA HIS A 200 -19.11 7.82 6.22
C HIS A 200 -20.14 7.50 5.15
N GLU A 201 -19.73 7.63 3.89
CA GLU A 201 -20.50 7.15 2.76
C GLU A 201 -20.14 5.69 2.48
N LYS A 202 -21.04 4.93 1.83
CA LYS A 202 -20.74 3.55 1.45
C LYS A 202 -19.63 3.58 0.41
N LEU A 203 -18.45 3.10 0.79
CA LEU A 203 -17.29 3.16 -0.07
C LEU A 203 -17.35 2.08 -1.16
N HIS A 204 -17.02 2.53 -2.36
CA HIS A 204 -16.78 1.71 -3.54
C HIS A 204 -15.26 1.61 -3.76
N TYR A 205 -14.82 0.73 -4.66
CA TYR A 205 -13.40 0.66 -5.02
C TYR A 205 -12.85 2.01 -5.51
N ILE A 206 -13.67 2.87 -6.13
CA ILE A 206 -13.23 4.19 -6.61
C ILE A 206 -12.84 5.10 -5.45
N HIS A 207 -11.68 5.72 -5.62
CA HIS A 207 -11.19 6.74 -4.71
C HIS A 207 -12.13 7.97 -4.72
N PRO A 208 -12.56 8.52 -3.56
CA PRO A 208 -13.52 9.62 -3.50
C PRO A 208 -13.01 10.90 -4.20
N HIS A 209 -11.69 11.07 -4.27
CA HIS A 209 -11.02 12.17 -4.98
C HIS A 209 -10.34 11.70 -6.29
N SER A 210 -10.80 10.61 -6.90
CA SER A 210 -10.12 9.98 -8.05
C SER A 210 -9.79 10.97 -9.19
N GLU A 211 -10.75 11.81 -9.59
CA GLU A 211 -10.56 12.78 -10.67
C GLU A 211 -9.58 13.90 -10.29
N ASP A 212 -9.76 14.52 -9.13
CA ASP A 212 -8.89 15.61 -8.65
C ASP A 212 -7.45 15.15 -8.49
N VAL A 213 -7.27 13.96 -7.92
CA VAL A 213 -5.97 13.36 -7.67
C VAL A 213 -5.29 12.99 -8.99
N LEU A 214 -6.01 12.37 -9.93
CA LEU A 214 -5.46 12.05 -11.24
C LEU A 214 -5.04 13.31 -11.99
N GLN A 215 -5.90 14.34 -12.00
CA GLN A 215 -5.62 15.60 -12.67
C GLN A 215 -4.40 16.31 -12.07
N ALA A 216 -4.30 16.39 -10.74
CA ALA A 216 -3.15 17.01 -10.07
C ALA A 216 -1.82 16.32 -10.42
N ASN A 217 -1.82 14.98 -10.59
CA ASN A 217 -0.65 14.25 -11.07
C ASN A 217 -0.36 14.51 -12.55
N TYR A 218 -1.40 14.56 -13.40
CA TYR A 218 -1.25 14.89 -14.82
C TYR A 218 -0.69 16.28 -15.06
N ASP A 219 -1.11 17.29 -14.28
CA ASP A 219 -0.58 18.65 -14.37
C ASP A 219 0.94 18.69 -14.13
N ILE A 220 1.44 17.85 -13.21
CA ILE A 220 2.88 17.71 -12.97
C ILE A 220 3.55 16.96 -14.13
N LEU A 221 2.97 15.84 -14.59
CA LEU A 221 3.51 15.07 -15.73
C LEU A 221 3.58 15.88 -17.02
N GLN A 222 2.71 16.88 -17.19
CA GLN A 222 2.80 17.81 -18.32
C GLN A 222 4.08 18.65 -18.32
N SER A 223 4.84 18.70 -17.22
CA SER A 223 6.17 19.32 -17.19
C SER A 223 7.29 18.42 -17.73
N SER A 224 6.96 17.17 -18.10
CA SER A 224 7.86 16.16 -18.66
C SER A 224 7.46 15.86 -20.11
N SER A 225 8.43 15.84 -21.03
CA SER A 225 8.18 15.57 -22.45
C SER A 225 7.69 14.13 -22.65
N LEU A 226 8.33 13.18 -21.96
CA LEU A 226 7.94 11.78 -21.96
C LEU A 226 6.61 11.55 -21.22
N GLY A 227 6.37 12.27 -20.12
CA GLY A 227 5.10 12.23 -19.40
C GLY A 227 3.91 12.67 -20.27
N GLN A 228 4.07 13.74 -21.06
CA GLN A 228 3.06 14.17 -22.04
C GLN A 228 2.80 13.09 -23.11
N ALA A 229 3.86 12.47 -23.63
CA ALA A 229 3.75 11.43 -24.65
C ALA A 229 2.96 10.21 -24.15
N LEU A 230 3.25 9.75 -22.93
CA LEU A 230 2.53 8.64 -22.29
C LEU A 230 1.05 8.95 -22.09
N ILE A 231 0.71 10.15 -21.57
CA ILE A 231 -0.68 10.58 -21.40
C ILE A 231 -1.41 10.60 -22.74
N GLN A 232 -0.75 11.08 -23.80
CA GLN A 232 -1.34 11.13 -25.13
C GLN A 232 -1.53 9.73 -25.72
N SER A 233 -0.54 8.85 -25.59
CA SER A 233 -0.61 7.45 -26.05
C SER A 233 -1.81 6.71 -25.45
N THR A 234 -2.04 6.83 -24.14
CA THR A 234 -3.21 6.24 -23.47
C THR A 234 -4.55 6.81 -23.99
N LYS A 235 -4.61 8.12 -24.26
CA LYS A 235 -5.81 8.76 -24.84
C LYS A 235 -6.09 8.26 -26.26
N ASP A 236 -5.05 8.12 -27.07
CA ASP A 236 -5.16 7.67 -28.47
C ASP A 236 -5.68 6.23 -28.56
N HIS A 237 -5.42 5.39 -27.54
CA HIS A 237 -5.92 4.02 -27.44
C HIS A 237 -7.26 3.89 -26.66
N HIS A 238 -7.89 5.02 -26.29
CA HIS A 238 -9.15 5.07 -25.54
C HIS A 238 -9.16 4.36 -24.18
N GLU A 239 -8.00 4.19 -23.58
CA GLU A 239 -7.87 3.63 -22.23
C GLU A 239 -7.77 4.73 -21.17
N LYS A 240 -7.93 4.34 -19.92
CA LYS A 240 -7.97 5.27 -18.79
C LYS A 240 -7.12 4.77 -17.63
N ILE A 241 -6.63 5.72 -16.85
CA ILE A 241 -6.14 5.48 -15.50
C ILE A 241 -7.31 5.69 -14.54
N ILE A 242 -7.54 4.74 -13.65
CA ILE A 242 -8.59 4.75 -12.65
C ILE A 242 -7.94 4.70 -11.27
N ILE A 243 -8.17 5.72 -10.43
CA ILE A 243 -7.70 5.68 -9.04
C ILE A 243 -8.72 4.93 -8.18
N ILE A 244 -8.27 3.86 -7.54
CA ILE A 244 -9.03 3.10 -6.55
C ILE A 244 -8.47 3.33 -5.14
N SER A 245 -9.33 3.22 -4.13
CA SER A 245 -8.91 3.27 -2.74
C SER A 245 -8.15 1.99 -2.36
N GLY A 246 -7.27 2.03 -1.37
CA GLY A 246 -6.59 0.85 -0.81
C GLY A 246 -5.54 1.22 0.23
N MET A 247 -5.02 0.25 0.98
CA MET A 247 -4.13 0.53 2.12
C MET A 247 -2.77 1.12 1.72
N GLU A 248 -2.27 0.75 0.54
CA GLU A 248 -0.94 1.12 0.06
C GLU A 248 -0.97 1.65 -1.37
N HIS A 249 0.09 2.36 -1.72
CA HIS A 249 0.36 2.81 -3.08
C HIS A 249 0.77 1.61 -3.94
N SER A 250 0.09 1.43 -5.07
CA SER A 250 0.42 0.39 -6.05
C SER A 250 -0.28 0.72 -7.37
N PHE A 251 0.02 -0.06 -8.41
CA PHE A 251 -0.73 -0.01 -9.66
C PHE A 251 -0.91 -1.41 -10.22
N PHE A 252 -1.92 -1.56 -11.07
CA PHE A 252 -2.23 -2.80 -11.76
C PHE A 252 -2.85 -2.49 -13.11
N VAL A 253 -2.40 -3.21 -14.13
CA VAL A 253 -2.98 -3.11 -15.47
C VAL A 253 -3.49 -4.51 -15.86
N PRO A 254 -4.80 -4.79 -15.85
CA PRO A 254 -5.34 -6.06 -16.29
C PRO A 254 -5.22 -6.23 -17.82
N PRO A 255 -5.17 -7.47 -18.34
CA PRO A 255 -5.14 -7.72 -19.79
C PRO A 255 -6.33 -7.09 -20.55
N SER A 256 -7.43 -6.81 -19.86
CA SER A 256 -8.66 -6.24 -20.41
C SER A 256 -8.64 -4.72 -20.62
N GLY A 257 -7.53 -4.03 -20.35
CA GLY A 257 -7.31 -2.62 -20.67
C GLY A 257 -6.93 -1.78 -19.45
N ASN A 258 -7.57 -0.60 -19.31
CA ASN A 258 -7.45 0.42 -18.26
C ASN A 258 -6.47 0.15 -17.11
N GLY A 259 -5.55 1.09 -16.87
CA GLY A 259 -4.70 1.05 -15.69
C GLY A 259 -5.44 1.43 -14.42
N TYR A 260 -5.16 0.70 -13.34
CA TYR A 260 -5.67 0.97 -11.99
C TYR A 260 -4.50 1.41 -11.11
N VAL A 261 -4.68 2.50 -10.37
CA VAL A 261 -3.70 2.98 -9.39
C VAL A 261 -4.38 3.00 -8.03
N ILE A 262 -3.74 2.38 -7.04
CA ILE A 262 -4.22 2.36 -5.67
C ILE A 262 -3.68 3.59 -4.93
N ALA A 263 -4.56 4.29 -4.25
CA ALA A 263 -4.19 5.32 -3.29
C ALA A 263 -5.01 5.17 -2.01
N PRO A 264 -4.41 5.38 -0.84
CA PRO A 264 -5.17 5.53 0.39
C PRO A 264 -6.21 6.63 0.30
N GLN A 265 -7.43 6.32 0.74
CA GLN A 265 -8.64 7.15 0.54
C GLN A 265 -8.52 8.61 1.01
N ASN A 266 -7.72 8.84 2.04
CA ASN A 266 -7.49 10.13 2.65
C ASN A 266 -6.54 11.04 1.85
N ILE A 267 -6.02 10.59 0.70
CA ILE A 267 -5.21 11.39 -0.22
C ILE A 267 -6.15 12.20 -1.09
N ASP A 268 -6.28 13.49 -0.80
CA ASP A 268 -7.16 14.42 -1.52
C ASP A 268 -6.44 15.19 -2.66
N SER A 269 -5.14 14.96 -2.84
CA SER A 269 -4.33 15.68 -3.82
C SER A 269 -3.10 14.86 -4.26
N TYR A 270 -2.19 15.51 -4.96
CA TYR A 270 -0.94 14.95 -5.45
C TYR A 270 -0.08 14.32 -4.32
N SER A 271 0.52 13.17 -4.63
CA SER A 271 1.67 12.64 -3.91
C SER A 271 2.71 12.08 -4.87
N ALA A 272 4.00 12.23 -4.55
CA ALA A 272 5.07 11.69 -5.40
C ALA A 272 5.01 10.17 -5.55
N TYR A 273 4.52 9.44 -4.54
CA TYR A 273 4.36 7.98 -4.62
C TYR A 273 3.35 7.60 -5.71
N GLN A 274 2.17 8.23 -5.65
CA GLN A 274 1.14 8.02 -6.64
C GLN A 274 1.53 8.47 -8.05
N LEU A 275 2.33 9.54 -8.17
CA LEU A 275 2.87 9.95 -9.46
C LEU A 275 3.68 8.82 -10.11
N PHE A 276 4.52 8.14 -9.32
CA PHE A 276 5.30 7.00 -9.81
C PHE A 276 4.40 5.84 -10.23
N ASP A 277 3.34 5.55 -9.47
CA ASP A 277 2.36 4.53 -9.82
C ASP A 277 1.60 4.87 -11.12
N ILE A 278 1.24 6.15 -11.32
CA ILE A 278 0.59 6.62 -12.55
C ILE A 278 1.55 6.51 -13.73
N ILE A 279 2.80 6.93 -13.60
CA ILE A 279 3.82 6.78 -14.64
C ILE A 279 3.97 5.29 -15.01
N ALA A 280 4.06 4.43 -14.00
CA ALA A 280 4.24 3.00 -14.21
C ALA A 280 3.02 2.36 -14.90
N ALA A 281 1.80 2.74 -14.50
CA ALA A 281 0.58 2.30 -15.15
C ALA A 281 0.50 2.77 -16.61
N LEU A 282 0.82 4.04 -16.89
CA LEU A 282 0.84 4.58 -18.25
C LEU A 282 1.88 3.84 -19.13
N LYS A 283 3.07 3.55 -18.57
CA LYS A 283 4.10 2.82 -19.31
C LYS A 283 3.73 1.36 -19.54
N ASP A 284 3.10 0.69 -18.57
CA ASP A 284 2.59 -0.68 -18.74
C ASP A 284 1.53 -0.73 -19.85
N LEU A 285 0.63 0.26 -19.90
CA LEU A 285 -0.32 0.41 -21.01
C LEU A 285 0.38 0.56 -22.37
N GLU A 286 1.34 1.47 -22.48
CA GLU A 286 2.10 1.69 -23.71
C GLU A 286 2.82 0.43 -24.20
N LEU A 287 3.52 -0.27 -23.30
CA LEU A 287 4.23 -1.50 -23.62
C LEU A 287 3.27 -2.57 -24.18
N ARG A 288 2.02 -2.63 -23.71
CA ARG A 288 1.02 -3.56 -24.27
C ARG A 288 0.59 -3.19 -25.67
N TYR A 289 0.42 -1.91 -25.97
CA TYR A 289 0.10 -1.45 -27.32
C TYR A 289 1.21 -1.83 -28.30
N GLU A 290 2.45 -1.81 -27.83
CA GLU A 290 3.64 -2.24 -28.57
C GLU A 290 3.77 -3.77 -28.69
N GLY A 291 2.90 -4.54 -28.03
CA GLY A 291 2.87 -6.00 -28.06
C GLY A 291 3.82 -6.66 -27.06
N TYR A 292 4.41 -5.92 -26.13
CA TYR A 292 5.17 -6.49 -25.03
C TYR A 292 4.24 -7.06 -23.95
N GLY A 293 4.57 -8.25 -23.47
CA GLY A 293 3.87 -8.93 -22.38
C GLY A 293 4.78 -9.11 -21.16
N ARG A 294 4.17 -9.35 -19.99
CA ARG A 294 4.87 -9.66 -18.74
C ARG A 294 5.29 -11.14 -18.60
N GLY A 295 5.16 -11.93 -19.68
CA GLY A 295 5.26 -13.40 -19.66
C GLY A 295 4.00 -14.10 -19.14
N ASP A 296 3.96 -15.43 -19.23
CA ASP A 296 2.91 -16.25 -18.62
C ASP A 296 3.37 -16.75 -17.23
N PRO A 297 2.73 -16.33 -16.12
CA PRO A 297 3.07 -16.81 -14.78
C PRO A 297 2.85 -18.33 -14.58
N ARG A 298 2.19 -19.01 -15.53
CA ARG A 298 2.03 -20.48 -15.57
C ARG A 298 2.98 -21.18 -16.54
N GLY A 299 3.77 -20.40 -17.28
CA GLY A 299 4.79 -20.90 -18.20
C GLY A 299 6.05 -21.36 -17.48
N GLU A 300 7.17 -21.35 -18.20
CA GLU A 300 8.48 -21.63 -17.60
C GLU A 300 8.87 -20.49 -16.63
N GLU A 301 9.18 -20.84 -15.38
CA GLU A 301 9.43 -19.85 -14.31
C GLU A 301 10.57 -18.87 -14.68
N GLU A 302 11.64 -19.38 -15.31
CA GLU A 302 12.78 -18.57 -15.73
C GLU A 302 12.41 -17.58 -16.84
N GLU A 303 11.57 -18.00 -17.80
CA GLU A 303 11.05 -17.15 -18.87
C GLU A 303 10.16 -16.04 -18.29
N TYR A 304 9.20 -16.39 -17.44
CA TYR A 304 8.33 -15.43 -16.77
C TYR A 304 9.13 -14.40 -15.95
N ILE A 305 10.09 -14.84 -15.15
CA ILE A 305 10.93 -13.94 -14.35
C ILE A 305 11.73 -13.00 -15.26
N THR A 306 12.30 -13.52 -16.35
CA THR A 306 13.11 -12.73 -17.29
C THR A 306 12.27 -11.69 -18.01
N ASP A 307 11.15 -12.09 -18.61
CA ASP A 307 10.25 -11.18 -19.32
C ASP A 307 9.73 -10.09 -18.39
N ASN A 308 9.31 -10.46 -17.19
CA ASN A 308 8.80 -9.52 -16.20
C ASN A 308 9.90 -8.57 -15.70
N ALA A 309 11.13 -9.05 -15.53
CA ALA A 309 12.27 -8.21 -15.16
C ALA A 309 12.60 -7.17 -16.24
N LEU A 310 12.60 -7.56 -17.52
CA LEU A 310 12.77 -6.64 -18.64
C LEU A 310 11.62 -5.62 -18.73
N TYR A 311 10.39 -6.09 -18.52
CA TYR A 311 9.21 -5.24 -18.49
C TYR A 311 9.30 -4.16 -17.40
N ASN A 312 9.68 -4.56 -16.19
CA ASN A 312 9.86 -3.65 -15.06
C ASN A 312 11.07 -2.73 -15.25
N LEU A 313 12.10 -3.15 -15.98
CA LEU A 313 13.22 -2.28 -16.34
C LEU A 313 12.77 -1.13 -17.24
N GLU A 314 11.92 -1.39 -18.24
CA GLU A 314 11.39 -0.33 -19.12
C GLU A 314 10.55 0.69 -18.34
N ILE A 315 9.74 0.21 -17.39
CA ILE A 315 9.01 1.07 -16.44
C ILE A 315 9.99 1.92 -15.60
N LEU A 316 11.02 1.29 -15.04
CA LEU A 316 12.01 1.97 -14.21
C LEU A 316 12.85 3.00 -14.98
N TYR A 317 13.23 2.68 -16.21
CA TYR A 317 13.95 3.59 -17.11
C TYR A 317 13.09 4.81 -17.45
N THR A 318 11.80 4.58 -17.73
CA THR A 318 10.79 5.62 -17.96
C THR A 318 10.65 6.51 -16.72
N LEU A 319 10.54 5.91 -15.52
CA LEU A 319 10.52 6.64 -14.25
C LEU A 319 11.77 7.50 -14.08
N CYS A 320 12.98 6.97 -14.34
CA CYS A 320 14.21 7.74 -14.21
C CYS A 320 14.24 8.94 -15.17
N THR A 321 13.77 8.74 -16.40
CA THR A 321 13.71 9.80 -17.43
C THR A 321 12.74 10.90 -17.02
N ILE A 322 11.52 10.55 -16.63
CA ILE A 322 10.52 11.52 -16.19
C ILE A 322 10.97 12.24 -14.91
N VAL A 323 11.54 11.52 -13.93
CA VAL A 323 12.06 12.15 -12.70
C VAL A 323 13.20 13.13 -13.01
N PHE A 324 14.05 12.83 -14.00
CA PHE A 324 15.10 13.73 -14.45
C PHE A 324 14.53 14.99 -15.11
N GLU A 325 13.57 14.86 -16.04
CA GLU A 325 12.90 16.02 -16.66
C GLU A 325 12.17 16.88 -15.60
N LEU A 326 11.54 16.25 -14.61
CA LEU A 326 10.89 16.95 -13.50
C LEU A 326 11.90 17.62 -12.55
N GLU A 327 13.10 17.05 -12.37
CA GLU A 327 14.21 17.71 -11.65
C GLU A 327 14.59 19.02 -12.37
N GLU A 328 14.75 18.97 -13.69
CA GLU A 328 15.07 20.15 -14.51
C GLU A 328 13.95 21.20 -14.50
N ALA A 329 12.70 20.77 -14.38
CA ALA A 329 11.53 21.64 -14.22
C ALA A 329 11.34 22.19 -12.79
N GLY A 330 12.24 21.86 -11.85
CA GLY A 330 12.23 22.41 -10.49
C GLY A 330 11.44 21.61 -9.45
N PHE A 331 11.06 20.37 -9.73
CA PHE A 331 10.33 19.50 -8.80
C PHE A 331 11.26 18.68 -7.88
N ASP A 332 12.17 19.33 -7.15
CA ASP A 332 13.16 18.70 -6.26
C ASP A 332 12.57 17.71 -5.24
N SER A 333 11.33 17.95 -4.80
CA SER A 333 10.65 17.07 -3.85
C SER A 333 10.40 15.67 -4.43
N ILE A 334 10.20 15.56 -5.74
CA ILE A 334 9.96 14.29 -6.44
C ILE A 334 11.22 13.45 -6.43
N VAL A 335 12.36 14.04 -6.80
CA VAL A 335 13.68 13.40 -6.78
C VAL A 335 14.00 12.89 -5.38
N LYS A 336 13.79 13.72 -4.34
CA LYS A 336 14.00 13.31 -2.95
C LYS A 336 13.14 12.11 -2.55
N ARG A 337 11.91 12.01 -3.06
CA ARG A 337 11.00 10.88 -2.78
C ARG A 337 11.40 9.63 -3.55
N PHE A 338 11.77 9.77 -4.82
CA PHE A 338 12.28 8.68 -5.65
C PHE A 338 13.53 8.03 -5.03
N LYS A 339 14.48 8.85 -4.58
CA LYS A 339 15.67 8.38 -3.84
C LYS A 339 15.31 7.67 -2.53
N ARG A 340 14.29 8.16 -1.80
CA ARG A 340 13.81 7.55 -0.53
C ARG A 340 13.09 6.22 -0.72
N LEU A 341 12.51 5.96 -1.89
CA LEU A 341 12.05 4.61 -2.30
C LEU A 341 13.24 3.66 -2.56
N GLY A 342 14.45 4.20 -2.46
CA GLY A 342 15.71 3.50 -2.56
C GLY A 342 16.24 3.42 -3.99
N TYR A 343 15.61 4.06 -4.96
CA TYR A 343 16.12 4.15 -6.34
C TYR A 343 17.33 5.08 -6.49
N GLU A 344 17.96 5.53 -5.40
CA GLU A 344 19.09 6.47 -5.44
C GLU A 344 20.27 5.98 -6.29
N ALA A 345 20.68 4.73 -6.13
CA ALA A 345 21.80 4.18 -6.89
C ALA A 345 21.50 4.11 -8.38
N ILE A 346 20.33 3.57 -8.75
CA ILE A 346 19.86 3.44 -10.13
C ILE A 346 19.70 4.82 -10.79
N TYR A 347 19.04 5.76 -10.10
CA TYR A 347 18.86 7.13 -10.60
C TYR A 347 20.19 7.84 -10.81
N SER A 348 21.15 7.65 -9.89
CA SER A 348 22.49 8.23 -10.02
C SER A 348 23.26 7.62 -11.18
N ALA A 349 23.14 6.30 -11.41
CA ALA A 349 23.73 5.63 -12.56
C ALA A 349 23.13 6.15 -13.88
N TYR A 350 21.79 6.26 -13.95
CA TYR A 350 21.09 6.85 -15.09
C TYR A 350 21.61 8.26 -15.42
N LYS A 351 21.75 9.15 -14.42
CA LYS A 351 22.29 10.50 -14.62
C LYS A 351 23.75 10.53 -15.07
N ASN A 352 24.50 9.46 -14.85
CA ASN A 352 25.87 9.29 -15.32
C ASN A 352 25.93 8.49 -16.64
N GLU A 353 24.83 8.46 -17.39
CA GLU A 353 24.74 7.83 -18.71
C GLU A 353 25.00 6.31 -18.69
N ALA A 354 24.70 5.64 -17.57
CA ALA A 354 24.74 4.18 -17.53
C ALA A 354 23.79 3.58 -18.60
N SER A 355 24.27 2.54 -19.26
CA SER A 355 23.52 1.79 -20.26
C SER A 355 22.31 1.08 -19.64
N LYS A 356 21.32 0.73 -20.49
CA LYS A 356 20.15 -0.05 -20.04
C LYS A 356 20.56 -1.39 -19.40
N ASP A 357 21.60 -2.03 -19.92
CA ASP A 357 22.13 -3.29 -19.38
C ASP A 357 22.72 -3.12 -17.98
N GLU A 358 23.48 -2.04 -17.73
CA GLU A 358 23.99 -1.73 -16.39
C GLU A 358 22.85 -1.46 -15.39
N LEU A 359 21.82 -0.71 -15.82
CA LEU A 359 20.64 -0.46 -15.00
C LEU A 359 19.87 -1.77 -14.71
N TYR A 360 19.80 -2.69 -15.67
CA TYR A 360 19.21 -4.01 -15.51
C TYR A 360 19.94 -4.85 -14.47
N GLU A 361 21.27 -4.90 -14.53
CA GLU A 361 22.08 -5.61 -13.54
C GLU A 361 21.86 -5.05 -12.13
N MET A 362 21.84 -3.73 -12.00
CA MET A 362 21.55 -3.07 -10.72
C MET A 362 20.15 -3.38 -10.20
N PHE A 363 19.14 -3.38 -11.08
CA PHE A 363 17.76 -3.68 -10.72
C PHE A 363 17.60 -5.14 -10.28
N THR A 364 18.12 -6.08 -11.06
CA THR A 364 17.99 -7.52 -10.77
C THR A 364 18.73 -7.93 -9.50
N GLN A 365 19.94 -7.40 -9.26
CA GLN A 365 20.66 -7.62 -8.00
C GLN A 365 19.87 -7.15 -6.79
N ARG A 366 19.11 -6.06 -6.94
CA ARG A 366 18.30 -5.51 -5.86
C ARG A 366 17.02 -6.30 -5.61
N VAL A 367 16.28 -6.64 -6.67
CA VAL A 367 14.94 -7.23 -6.56
C VAL A 367 14.98 -8.73 -6.31
N TYR A 368 15.95 -9.44 -6.89
CA TYR A 368 15.97 -10.91 -6.85
C TYR A 368 17.10 -11.51 -5.98
N LYS A 369 18.09 -10.72 -5.57
CA LYS A 369 19.22 -11.20 -4.74
C LYS A 369 19.33 -10.53 -3.36
N GLY A 370 18.54 -9.50 -3.09
CA GLY A 370 18.42 -8.84 -1.79
C GLY A 370 17.20 -9.35 -1.04
#